data_AF-A0A7J9J8N6-F1
#
_entry.id   AF-A0A7J9J8N6-F1
#
_cell.length_a   1.000
_cell.length_b   1.000
_cell.length_c   1.000
_cell.angle_alpha   90.00
_cell.angle_beta   90.00
_cell.angle_gamma   90.00
#
_symmetry.space_group_name_H-M   'P 1'
#
loop_
_entity.id
_entity.type
_entity.pdbx_description
1 polymer ?
#
loop_
_entity_poly.entity_id
_entity_poly.type
_entity_poly.pdbx_seq_one_letter_code
_entity_poly.pdbx_strand_id
1 'polypeptide(L)'
;MAKEVQNSRTGEIKRTAEDLVEFLNRVRRGSGAPNEEIIGFAKLFNDDLPLDNISRIKNDDKLIQGEGVESLSEAELRQGCRERGMLGVLSVEEMRQQLQDWIDLSLNHRVPSSLSILSRAFIVSGKLKPEDAVRATLSSLPDEVVNTIVVTALPSEDPVSERRRKLDYLKMQEELIKEEEEEEKEKEELERMKESKARKAKEQARARSLEK
;
A
#
# COMPACT_ATOMS: atom_id res chain seq x y z
N MET A 1 18.46 0.11 34.89
CA MET A 1 18.10 -0.22 33.49
C MET A 1 16.64 -0.66 33.56
N ALA A 2 15.63 -0.01 32.97
CA ALA A 2 15.56 0.80 31.78
C ALA A 2 14.79 2.12 32.04
N LYS A 3 15.29 3.21 31.45
CA LYS A 3 14.51 4.43 31.23
C LYS A 3 13.86 4.25 29.86
N GLU A 4 12.54 4.21 29.79
CA GLU A 4 11.85 4.28 28.52
C GLU A 4 10.87 5.45 28.46
N VAL A 5 11.24 6.32 27.52
CA VAL A 5 10.40 7.09 26.62
C VAL A 5 9.53 8.17 27.25
N GLN A 6 10.09 9.38 27.16
CA GLN A 6 9.38 10.62 27.33
C GLN A 6 8.20 10.70 26.35
N ASN A 7 7.02 10.72 26.95
CA ASN A 7 5.74 11.05 26.34
C ASN A 7 5.85 12.43 25.68
N SER A 8 6.00 12.44 24.35
CA SER A 8 6.17 13.65 23.57
C SER A 8 4.81 14.23 23.20
N ARG A 9 4.58 15.43 23.73
CA ARG A 9 3.49 16.38 23.46
C ARG A 9 3.00 16.41 22.02
N THR A 10 1.73 16.08 21.81
CA THR A 10 0.74 16.84 21.01
C THR A 10 -0.62 16.21 21.30
N GLY A 11 -1.68 17.03 21.45
CA GLY A 11 -3.03 16.56 21.74
C GLY A 11 -3.68 15.88 20.54
N GLU A 12 -3.06 14.83 20.01
CA GLU A 12 -3.70 13.93 19.06
C GLU A 12 -4.78 13.16 19.81
N ILE A 13 -6.04 13.41 19.45
CA ILE A 13 -7.16 12.57 19.85
C ILE A 13 -6.78 11.15 19.43
N LYS A 14 -6.61 10.24 20.39
CA LYS A 14 -6.36 8.83 20.10
C LYS A 14 -7.56 8.31 19.32
N ARG A 15 -7.38 8.04 18.03
CA ARG A 15 -8.38 7.38 17.20
C ARG A 15 -8.45 5.91 17.59
N THR A 16 -9.66 5.37 17.60
CA THR A 16 -9.95 3.97 17.90
C THR A 16 -10.23 3.18 16.64
N ALA A 17 -10.15 1.85 16.75
CA ALA A 17 -10.60 0.93 15.71
C ALA A 17 -12.05 1.23 15.28
N GLU A 18 -12.90 1.52 16.25
CA GLU A 18 -14.31 1.83 16.08
C GLU A 18 -14.51 3.12 15.26
N ASP A 19 -13.70 4.16 15.51
CA ASP A 19 -13.74 5.43 14.75
C ASP A 19 -13.43 5.23 13.25
N LEU A 20 -12.44 4.40 12.93
CA LEU A 20 -12.07 4.11 11.53
C LEU A 20 -13.21 3.37 10.82
N VAL A 21 -13.81 2.39 11.49
CA VAL A 21 -14.93 1.61 10.94
C VAL A 21 -16.16 2.51 10.72
N GLU A 22 -16.47 3.38 11.67
CA GLU A 22 -17.57 4.35 11.52
C GLU A 22 -17.32 5.30 10.35
N PHE A 23 -16.10 5.87 10.28
CA PHE A 23 -15.68 6.73 9.19
C PHE A 23 -15.84 6.06 7.83
N LEU A 24 -15.31 4.85 7.65
CA LEU A 24 -15.40 4.13 6.38
C LEU A 24 -16.84 3.80 6.01
N ASN A 25 -17.67 3.39 6.97
CA ASN A 25 -19.08 3.14 6.74
C ASN A 25 -19.83 4.41 6.31
N ARG A 26 -19.54 5.55 6.94
CA ARG A 26 -20.12 6.84 6.59
C ARG A 26 -19.73 7.25 5.17
N VAL A 27 -18.46 7.11 4.81
CA VAL A 27 -17.97 7.41 3.47
C VAL A 27 -18.55 6.46 2.41
N ARG A 28 -18.64 5.15 2.68
CA ARG A 28 -19.23 4.15 1.76
C ARG A 28 -20.71 4.41 1.48
N ARG A 29 -21.43 5.01 2.43
CA ARG A 29 -22.82 5.47 2.26
C ARG A 29 -22.96 6.78 1.46
N GLY A 30 -21.85 7.39 1.05
CA GLY A 30 -21.83 8.63 0.28
C GLY A 30 -21.92 9.90 1.11
N SER A 31 -21.77 9.82 2.43
CA SER A 31 -21.69 11.02 3.28
C SER A 31 -20.34 11.71 3.12
N GLY A 32 -20.33 13.05 3.15
CA GLY A 32 -19.11 13.84 3.12
C GLY A 32 -18.26 13.65 4.38
N ALA A 33 -16.96 13.90 4.24
CA ALA A 33 -16.03 13.96 5.37
C ALA A 33 -15.10 15.17 5.22
N PRO A 34 -14.76 15.88 6.31
CA PRO A 34 -13.78 16.95 6.30
C PRO A 34 -12.37 16.45 5.90
N ASN A 35 -11.59 17.30 5.25
CA ASN A 35 -10.27 16.96 4.73
C ASN A 35 -9.30 16.52 5.83
N GLU A 36 -9.35 17.15 7.00
CA GLU A 36 -8.52 16.82 8.15
C GLU A 36 -8.77 15.40 8.66
N GLU A 37 -10.02 14.94 8.57
CA GLU A 37 -10.41 13.59 8.96
C GLU A 37 -9.95 12.56 7.92
N ILE A 38 -10.11 12.87 6.62
CA ILE A 38 -9.63 12.01 5.52
C ILE A 38 -8.11 11.83 5.62
N ILE A 39 -7.35 12.91 5.71
CA ILE A 39 -5.88 12.86 5.88
C ILE A 39 -5.52 12.13 7.17
N GLY A 40 -6.30 12.36 8.21
CA GLY A 40 -6.14 11.71 9.49
C GLY A 40 -6.18 10.18 9.41
N PHE A 41 -7.21 9.62 8.80
CA PHE A 41 -7.35 8.17 8.64
C PHE A 41 -6.42 7.62 7.55
N ALA A 42 -6.11 8.40 6.52
CA ALA A 42 -5.16 8.02 5.47
C ALA A 42 -3.76 7.69 6.03
N LYS A 43 -3.32 8.40 7.08
CA LYS A 43 -2.04 8.15 7.78
C LYS A 43 -1.95 6.80 8.49
N LEU A 44 -3.08 6.12 8.72
CA LEU A 44 -3.09 4.81 9.39
C LEU A 44 -2.70 3.67 8.47
N PHE A 45 -2.82 3.89 7.16
CA PHE A 45 -2.35 2.96 6.16
C PHE A 45 -0.82 3.09 6.13
N ASN A 46 -0.10 1.98 6.18
CA ASN A 46 1.37 1.98 6.09
C ASN A 46 1.81 1.53 4.70
N ASP A 47 2.85 2.18 4.17
CA ASP A 47 3.60 1.73 2.99
C ASP A 47 4.66 0.65 3.35
N ASP A 48 4.39 -0.23 4.33
CA ASP A 48 5.36 -1.27 4.72
C ASP A 48 5.44 -2.43 3.70
N LEU A 49 4.75 -2.30 2.57
CA LEU A 49 4.97 -3.18 1.44
C LEU A 49 6.35 -2.87 0.83
N PRO A 50 7.27 -3.85 0.71
CA PRO A 50 8.55 -3.68 0.04
C PRO A 50 8.35 -3.63 -1.48
N LEU A 51 7.55 -2.68 -1.95
CA LEU A 51 7.40 -2.36 -3.35
C LEU A 51 8.57 -1.46 -3.72
N ASP A 52 9.53 -2.00 -4.47
CA ASP A 52 10.73 -1.29 -4.92
C ASP A 52 10.39 0.08 -5.53
N ASN A 53 9.28 0.16 -6.26
CA ASN A 53 8.81 1.40 -6.88
C ASN A 53 8.39 2.47 -5.86
N ILE A 54 7.69 2.09 -4.78
CA ILE A 54 7.25 3.03 -3.74
C ILE A 54 8.46 3.59 -2.98
N SER A 55 9.44 2.73 -2.68
CA SER A 55 10.69 3.16 -2.05
C SER A 55 11.48 4.12 -2.93
N ARG A 56 11.52 3.87 -4.25
CA ARG A 56 12.17 4.75 -5.22
C ARG A 56 11.51 6.12 -5.28
N ILE A 57 10.18 6.17 -5.40
CA ILE A 57 9.40 7.43 -5.42
C ILE A 57 9.66 8.24 -4.14
N LYS A 58 9.68 7.59 -2.98
CA LYS A 58 9.91 8.28 -1.70
C LYS A 58 11.31 8.87 -1.57
N ASN A 59 12.32 8.21 -2.11
CA ASN A 59 13.68 8.75 -2.13
C ASN A 59 13.80 9.91 -3.12
N ASP A 60 13.14 9.80 -4.27
CA ASP A 60 13.04 10.87 -5.26
C ASP A 60 12.30 12.11 -4.70
N ASP A 61 11.19 11.92 -3.98
CA ASP A 61 10.46 13.00 -3.29
C ASP A 61 11.37 13.81 -2.35
N LYS A 62 12.25 13.14 -1.59
CA LYS A 62 13.20 13.79 -0.69
C LYS A 62 14.27 14.60 -1.44
N LEU A 63 14.75 14.07 -2.57
CA LEU A 63 15.72 14.75 -3.40
C LEU A 63 15.11 16.03 -4.00
N ILE A 64 13.92 15.90 -4.58
CA ILE A 64 13.19 17.03 -5.18
C ILE A 64 12.85 18.08 -4.11
N GLN A 65 12.47 17.69 -2.89
CA GLN A 65 12.22 18.64 -1.80
C GLN A 65 13.48 19.44 -1.42
N GLY A 66 14.66 18.80 -1.48
CA GLY A 66 15.94 19.43 -1.16
C GLY A 66 16.45 20.40 -2.24
N GLU A 67 16.26 20.06 -3.51
CA GLU A 67 16.67 20.89 -4.66
C GLU A 67 15.62 21.95 -5.04
N GLY A 68 14.36 21.69 -4.67
CA GLY A 68 13.20 22.50 -5.00
C GLY A 68 12.58 22.09 -6.34
N VAL A 69 11.25 22.01 -6.39
CA VAL A 69 10.50 21.62 -7.59
C VAL A 69 10.86 22.51 -8.79
N GLU A 70 11.10 23.81 -8.57
CA GLU A 70 11.49 24.80 -9.58
C GLU A 70 12.78 24.46 -10.35
N SER A 71 13.67 23.66 -9.75
CA SER A 71 14.94 23.26 -10.38
C SER A 71 14.76 22.23 -11.52
N LEU A 72 13.64 21.50 -11.53
CA LEU A 72 13.40 20.42 -12.48
C LEU A 72 13.13 20.94 -13.90
N SER A 73 13.70 20.24 -14.88
CA SER A 73 13.37 20.42 -16.30
C SER A 73 11.95 19.93 -16.61
N GLU A 74 11.39 20.40 -17.72
CA GLU A 74 10.05 19.99 -18.16
C GLU A 74 9.95 18.47 -18.43
N ALA A 75 11.06 17.84 -18.84
CA ALA A 75 11.11 16.40 -19.06
C ALA A 75 11.07 15.62 -17.75
N GLU A 76 11.83 16.08 -16.74
CA GLU A 76 11.86 15.50 -15.39
C GLU A 76 10.54 15.70 -14.67
N LEU A 77 9.93 16.89 -14.76
CA LEU A 77 8.58 17.14 -14.23
C LEU A 77 7.56 16.17 -14.80
N ARG A 78 7.55 16.00 -16.13
CA ARG A 78 6.65 15.05 -16.80
C ARG A 78 6.88 13.62 -16.33
N GLN A 79 8.13 13.21 -16.19
CA GLN A 79 8.45 11.87 -15.72
C GLN A 79 8.04 11.67 -14.26
N GLY A 80 8.40 12.60 -13.38
CA GLY A 80 8.03 12.57 -11.96
C GLY A 80 6.52 12.55 -11.76
N CYS A 81 5.78 13.30 -12.57
CA CYS A 81 4.32 13.28 -12.59
C CYS A 81 3.76 11.90 -12.98
N ARG A 82 4.28 11.30 -14.06
CA ARG A 82 3.83 9.98 -14.53
C ARG A 82 4.09 8.88 -13.52
N GLU A 83 5.27 8.86 -12.90
CA GLU A 83 5.63 7.85 -11.91
C GLU A 83 4.73 7.88 -10.67
N ARG A 84 4.14 9.05 -10.37
CA ARG A 84 3.18 9.28 -9.28
C ARG A 84 1.72 9.20 -9.73
N GLY A 85 1.46 8.77 -10.97
CA GLY A 85 0.11 8.55 -11.50
C GLY A 85 -0.63 9.82 -11.95
N MET A 86 0.06 10.94 -12.14
CA MET A 86 -0.53 12.19 -12.67
C MET A 86 -0.56 12.15 -14.20
N LEU A 87 -1.57 11.46 -14.76
CA LEU A 87 -1.64 11.07 -16.19
C LEU A 87 -2.39 12.09 -17.10
N GLY A 88 -2.41 13.37 -16.75
CA GLY A 88 -3.10 14.43 -17.52
C GLY A 88 -2.21 15.17 -18.53
N VAL A 89 -2.85 15.84 -19.50
CA VAL A 89 -2.18 16.89 -20.28
C VAL A 89 -2.18 18.16 -19.44
N LEU A 90 -1.10 18.37 -18.70
CA LEU A 90 -0.94 19.47 -17.75
C LEU A 90 0.06 20.50 -18.30
N SER A 91 -0.16 21.78 -17.97
CA SER A 91 0.84 22.83 -18.17
C SER A 91 2.05 22.59 -17.26
N VAL A 92 3.16 23.29 -17.51
CA VAL A 92 4.36 23.19 -16.68
C VAL A 92 4.05 23.61 -15.24
N GLU A 93 3.31 24.70 -15.08
CA GLU A 93 2.88 25.25 -13.80
C GLU A 93 1.96 24.28 -13.05
N GLU A 94 1.03 23.65 -13.77
CA GLU A 94 0.14 22.63 -13.18
C GLU A 94 0.93 21.40 -12.73
N MET A 95 1.89 20.93 -13.52
CA MET A 95 2.78 19.81 -13.12
C MET A 95 3.60 20.16 -11.88
N ARG A 96 4.12 21.39 -11.80
CA ARG A 96 4.85 21.88 -10.62
C ARG A 96 3.95 21.88 -9.38
N GLN A 97 2.74 22.43 -9.49
CA GLN A 97 1.80 22.47 -8.39
C GLN A 97 1.42 21.06 -7.92
N GLN A 98 1.05 20.16 -8.84
CA GLN A 98 0.65 18.81 -8.44
C GLN A 98 1.80 18.00 -7.83
N LEU A 99 3.04 18.18 -8.30
CA LEU A 99 4.21 17.55 -7.72
C LEU A 99 4.53 18.13 -6.34
N GLN A 100 4.36 19.44 -6.15
CA GLN A 100 4.52 20.09 -4.86
C GLN A 100 3.48 19.60 -3.84
N ASP A 101 2.21 19.52 -4.23
CA ASP A 101 1.12 19.00 -3.42
C ASP A 101 1.35 17.52 -3.06
N TRP A 102 1.85 16.73 -4.02
CA TRP A 102 2.23 15.34 -3.79
C TRP A 102 3.31 15.21 -2.72
N ILE A 103 4.40 15.97 -2.86
CA ILE A 103 5.55 15.92 -1.94
C ILE A 103 5.11 16.36 -0.54
N ASP A 104 4.24 17.38 -0.44
CA ASP A 104 3.69 17.84 0.83
C ASP A 104 2.83 16.76 1.51
N LEU A 105 1.94 16.11 0.74
CA LEU A 105 1.13 15.00 1.24
C LEU A 105 1.99 13.82 1.71
N SER A 106 2.99 13.45 0.92
CA SER A 106 3.90 12.32 1.17
C SER A 106 4.82 12.56 2.37
N LEU A 107 5.52 13.70 2.41
CA LEU A 107 6.59 13.95 3.38
C LEU A 107 6.11 14.70 4.62
N ASN A 108 5.21 15.67 4.47
CA ASN A 108 4.77 16.54 5.58
C ASN A 108 3.50 16.00 6.25
N HIS A 109 2.53 15.56 5.45
CA HIS A 109 1.30 14.95 5.96
C HIS A 109 1.39 13.43 6.15
N ARG A 110 2.52 12.80 5.81
CA ARG A 110 2.74 11.35 5.98
C ARG A 110 1.63 10.48 5.40
N VAL A 111 1.00 10.94 4.31
CA VAL A 111 0.03 10.15 3.57
C VAL A 111 0.80 9.12 2.74
N PRO A 112 0.43 7.84 2.77
CA PRO A 112 1.10 6.80 2.00
C PRO A 112 1.12 7.09 0.50
N SER A 113 2.28 6.83 -0.12
CA SER A 113 2.47 6.97 -1.57
C SER A 113 1.61 5.97 -2.33
N SER A 114 1.45 4.75 -1.80
CA SER A 114 0.55 3.74 -2.39
C SER A 114 -0.89 4.27 -2.47
N LEU A 115 -1.44 4.74 -1.35
CA LEU A 115 -2.79 5.30 -1.27
C LEU A 115 -2.95 6.53 -2.19
N SER A 116 -1.93 7.39 -2.25
CA SER A 116 -1.94 8.57 -3.12
C SER A 116 -1.94 8.18 -4.60
N ILE A 117 -1.17 7.18 -5.02
CA ILE A 117 -1.21 6.62 -6.39
C ILE A 117 -2.60 6.03 -6.68
N LEU A 118 -3.15 5.21 -5.78
CA LEU A 118 -4.50 4.63 -5.97
C LEU A 118 -5.57 5.72 -6.13
N SER A 119 -5.45 6.82 -5.37
CA SER A 119 -6.37 7.96 -5.49
C SER A 119 -6.38 8.58 -6.89
N ARG A 120 -5.24 8.59 -7.58
CA ARG A 120 -5.18 9.13 -8.95
C ARG A 120 -6.02 8.33 -9.94
N ALA A 121 -6.26 7.03 -9.71
CA ALA A 121 -7.13 6.23 -10.58
C ALA A 121 -8.56 6.80 -10.67
N PHE A 122 -9.06 7.42 -9.60
CA PHE A 122 -10.37 8.07 -9.58
C PHE A 122 -10.37 9.47 -10.24
N ILE A 123 -9.20 10.11 -10.37
CA ILE A 123 -9.04 11.43 -10.99
C ILE A 123 -8.88 11.33 -12.51
N VAL A 124 -8.43 10.19 -13.05
CA VAL A 124 -8.21 9.99 -14.50
C VAL A 124 -9.45 10.29 -15.35
N SER A 125 -10.66 10.12 -14.80
CA SER A 125 -11.92 10.48 -15.49
C SER A 125 -12.28 11.98 -15.44
N GLY A 126 -11.47 12.82 -14.78
CA GLY A 126 -11.57 14.28 -14.77
C GLY A 126 -12.71 14.89 -13.93
N LYS A 127 -13.36 14.11 -13.05
CA LYS A 127 -14.61 14.53 -12.37
C LYS A 127 -14.51 14.68 -10.86
N LEU A 128 -13.39 14.29 -10.24
CA LEU A 128 -13.26 14.25 -8.79
C LEU A 128 -12.11 15.14 -8.33
N LYS A 129 -12.36 15.91 -7.26
CA LYS A 129 -11.31 16.66 -6.58
C LYS A 129 -10.33 15.69 -5.92
N PRO A 130 -9.07 16.08 -5.67
CA PRO A 130 -8.07 15.21 -5.05
C PRO A 130 -8.55 14.59 -3.73
N GLU A 131 -9.27 15.34 -2.90
CA GLU A 131 -9.76 14.89 -1.60
C GLU A 131 -10.90 13.90 -1.75
N ASP A 132 -11.79 14.15 -2.72
CA ASP A 132 -12.87 13.23 -3.07
C ASP A 132 -12.32 11.91 -3.62
N ALA A 133 -11.18 11.96 -4.31
CA ALA A 133 -10.51 10.79 -4.85
C ALA A 133 -9.84 9.93 -3.77
N VAL A 134 -9.18 10.55 -2.78
CA VAL A 134 -8.66 9.82 -1.60
C VAL A 134 -9.82 9.19 -0.83
N ARG A 135 -10.92 9.93 -0.66
CA ARG A 135 -12.14 9.41 -0.03
C ARG A 135 -12.72 8.21 -0.77
N ALA A 136 -12.82 8.29 -2.11
CA ALA A 136 -13.29 7.19 -2.94
C ALA A 136 -12.34 5.97 -2.89
N THR A 137 -11.04 6.21 -2.74
CA THR A 137 -10.05 5.15 -2.57
C THR A 137 -10.29 4.42 -1.26
N LEU A 138 -10.36 5.15 -0.15
CA LEU A 138 -10.60 4.60 1.19
C LEU A 138 -11.91 3.79 1.23
N SER A 139 -12.97 4.25 0.56
CA SER A 139 -14.23 3.52 0.52
C SER A 139 -14.20 2.25 -0.34
N SER A 140 -13.37 2.23 -1.37
CA SER A 140 -13.19 1.08 -2.28
C SER A 140 -12.29 -0.02 -1.71
N LEU A 141 -11.62 0.22 -0.57
CA LEU A 141 -10.75 -0.77 0.03
C LEU A 141 -11.54 -2.00 0.55
N PRO A 142 -11.04 -3.23 0.29
CA PRO A 142 -11.61 -4.45 0.85
C PRO A 142 -11.57 -4.48 2.37
N ASP A 143 -12.51 -5.20 2.98
CA ASP A 143 -12.59 -5.31 4.43
C ASP A 143 -11.37 -6.02 5.04
N GLU A 144 -10.73 -6.98 4.35
CA GLU A 144 -9.44 -7.57 4.77
C GLU A 144 -8.36 -6.51 5.06
N VAL A 145 -8.22 -5.51 4.19
CA VAL A 145 -7.20 -4.45 4.34
C VAL A 145 -7.53 -3.55 5.52
N VAL A 146 -8.81 -3.20 5.68
CA VAL A 146 -9.31 -2.40 6.79
C VAL A 146 -9.12 -3.13 8.12
N ASN A 147 -9.43 -4.41 8.17
CA ASN A 147 -9.29 -5.26 9.36
C ASN A 147 -7.83 -5.35 9.81
N THR A 148 -6.89 -5.43 8.87
CA THR A 148 -5.46 -5.43 9.18
C THR A 148 -5.06 -4.16 9.93
N ILE A 149 -5.54 -2.99 9.48
CA ILE A 149 -5.24 -1.71 10.12
C ILE A 149 -5.91 -1.58 11.48
N VAL A 150 -7.17 -2.03 11.57
CA VAL A 150 -7.93 -2.10 12.83
C VAL A 150 -7.18 -2.92 13.88
N VAL A 151 -6.50 -3.99 13.49
CA VAL A 151 -5.77 -4.87 14.41
C VAL A 151 -4.36 -4.35 14.74
N THR A 152 -3.68 -3.70 13.79
CA THR A 152 -2.25 -3.40 13.90
C THR A 152 -1.94 -1.96 14.30
N ALA A 153 -2.78 -0.99 13.88
CA ALA A 153 -2.48 0.44 14.00
C ALA A 153 -3.34 1.18 15.03
N LEU A 154 -4.47 0.62 15.45
CA LEU A 154 -5.44 1.29 16.31
C LEU A 154 -5.71 0.52 17.61
N PRO A 155 -5.78 1.22 18.76
CA PRO A 155 -6.30 0.63 19.98
C PRO A 155 -7.81 0.38 19.86
N SER A 156 -8.31 -0.65 20.55
CA SER A 156 -9.74 -0.80 20.80
C SER A 156 -10.09 -0.22 22.17
N GLU A 157 -11.32 0.28 22.32
CA GLU A 157 -11.83 0.68 23.63
C GLU A 157 -11.91 -0.48 24.62
N ASP A 158 -12.04 -1.72 24.14
CA ASP A 158 -12.07 -2.94 24.94
C ASP A 158 -10.76 -3.76 24.81
N PRO A 159 -9.94 -3.85 25.88
CA PRO A 159 -8.68 -4.61 25.89
C PRO A 159 -8.84 -6.13 25.65
N VAL A 160 -10.02 -6.69 25.90
CA VAL A 160 -10.30 -8.10 25.63
C VAL A 160 -10.56 -8.30 24.14
N SER A 161 -11.39 -7.44 23.56
CA SER A 161 -11.65 -7.41 22.11
C SER A 161 -10.36 -7.17 21.31
N GLU A 162 -9.49 -6.27 21.74
CA GLU A 162 -8.19 -6.03 21.09
C GLU A 162 -7.34 -7.31 21.03
N ARG A 163 -7.11 -7.95 22.17
CA ARG A 163 -6.33 -9.20 22.24
C ARG A 163 -6.94 -10.32 21.42
N ARG A 164 -8.27 -10.42 21.41
CA ARG A 164 -8.99 -11.43 20.64
C ARG A 164 -8.83 -11.20 19.14
N ARG A 165 -9.06 -9.98 18.66
CA ARG A 165 -8.86 -9.62 17.24
C ARG A 165 -7.41 -9.87 16.80
N LYS A 166 -6.43 -9.53 17.64
CA LYS A 166 -5.01 -9.80 17.37
C LYS A 166 -4.68 -11.29 17.31
N LEU A 167 -5.27 -12.10 18.20
CA LEU A 167 -5.11 -13.54 18.18
C LEU A 167 -5.72 -14.16 16.90
N ASP A 168 -6.91 -13.71 16.52
CA ASP A 168 -7.60 -14.21 15.33
C ASP A 168 -6.83 -13.83 14.04
N TYR A 169 -6.29 -12.60 13.98
CA TYR A 169 -5.41 -12.17 12.88
C TYR A 169 -4.14 -13.02 12.76
N LEU A 170 -3.45 -13.31 13.87
CA LEU A 170 -2.25 -14.13 13.85
C LEU A 170 -2.54 -15.56 13.39
N LYS A 171 -3.65 -16.15 13.84
CA LYS A 171 -4.08 -17.47 13.38
C LYS A 171 -4.37 -17.49 11.88
N MET A 172 -5.06 -16.46 11.37
CA MET A 172 -5.33 -16.33 9.94
C MET A 172 -4.03 -16.24 9.14
N GLN A 173 -3.04 -15.47 9.60
CA GLN A 173 -1.73 -15.41 8.93
C GLN A 173 -0.99 -16.75 8.98
N GLU A 174 -1.06 -17.48 10.10
CA GLU A 174 -0.42 -18.80 10.24
C GLU A 174 -1.04 -19.82 9.28
N GLU A 175 -2.37 -19.83 9.12
CA GLU A 175 -3.05 -20.69 8.14
C GLU A 175 -2.66 -20.33 6.69
N LEU A 176 -2.60 -19.03 6.35
CA LEU A 176 -2.17 -18.58 5.02
C LEU A 176 -0.73 -18.99 4.70
N ILE A 177 0.19 -18.82 5.66
CA ILE A 177 1.60 -19.22 5.49
C ILE A 177 1.68 -20.74 5.27
N LYS A 178 0.92 -21.50 6.05
CA LYS A 178 0.89 -22.95 5.93
C LYS A 178 0.35 -23.41 4.57
N GLU A 179 -0.71 -22.77 4.07
CA GLU A 179 -1.27 -23.03 2.73
C GLU A 179 -0.25 -22.71 1.63
N GLU A 180 0.44 -21.57 1.70
CA GLU A 180 1.50 -21.21 0.76
C GLU A 180 2.67 -22.22 0.78
N GLU A 181 3.10 -22.68 1.97
CA GLU A 181 4.14 -23.71 2.10
C GLU A 181 3.70 -25.06 1.52
N GLU A 182 2.44 -25.45 1.71
CA GLU A 182 1.90 -26.69 1.15
C GLU A 182 1.85 -26.60 -0.38
N GLU A 183 1.39 -25.48 -0.94
CA GLU A 183 1.43 -25.23 -2.38
C GLU A 183 2.86 -25.26 -2.96
N GLU A 184 3.82 -24.69 -2.24
CA GLU A 184 5.22 -24.69 -2.68
C GLU A 184 5.80 -26.11 -2.69
N LYS A 185 5.53 -26.90 -1.64
CA LYS A 185 5.94 -28.32 -1.58
C LYS A 185 5.34 -29.13 -2.72
N GLU A 186 4.06 -28.92 -3.03
CA GLU A 186 3.39 -29.56 -4.18
C GLU A 186 4.00 -29.16 -5.52
N LYS A 187 4.29 -27.86 -5.71
CA LYS A 187 4.96 -27.34 -6.92
C LYS A 187 6.35 -27.97 -7.09
N GLU A 188 7.15 -28.04 -6.03
CA GLU A 188 8.46 -28.68 -6.06
C GLU A 188 8.38 -30.19 -6.37
N GLU A 189 7.43 -30.91 -5.77
CA GLU A 189 7.26 -32.34 -6.03
C GLU A 189 6.84 -32.60 -7.48
N LEU A 190 5.97 -31.75 -8.02
CA LEU A 190 5.57 -31.79 -9.42
C LEU A 190 6.75 -31.52 -10.36
N GLU A 191 7.63 -30.56 -10.03
CA GLU A 191 8.86 -30.31 -10.79
C GLU A 191 9.83 -31.51 -10.72
N ARG A 192 10.10 -32.06 -9.53
CA ARG A 192 10.93 -33.26 -9.36
C ARG A 192 10.37 -34.45 -10.16
N MET A 193 9.05 -34.62 -10.18
CA MET A 193 8.40 -35.66 -11.00
C MET A 193 8.56 -35.40 -12.51
N LYS A 194 8.41 -34.15 -12.97
CA LYS A 194 8.61 -33.78 -14.38
C LYS A 194 10.06 -34.03 -14.82
N GLU A 195 11.05 -33.64 -14.02
CA GLU A 195 12.47 -33.87 -14.29
C GLU A 195 12.80 -35.37 -14.35
N SER A 196 12.30 -36.16 -13.40
CA SER A 196 12.48 -37.62 -13.38
C SER A 196 11.88 -38.28 -14.62
N LYS A 197 10.67 -37.88 -15.02
CA LYS A 197 10.02 -38.37 -16.26
C LYS A 197 10.82 -37.97 -17.50
N ALA A 198 11.32 -36.73 -17.57
CA ALA A 198 12.14 -36.25 -18.68
C ALA A 198 13.47 -37.02 -18.79
N ARG A 199 14.13 -37.31 -17.67
CA ARG A 199 15.36 -38.11 -17.62
C ARG A 199 15.12 -39.56 -18.07
N LYS A 200 14.05 -40.22 -17.59
CA LYS A 200 13.68 -41.58 -18.02
C LYS A 200 13.35 -41.65 -19.51
N ALA A 201 12.64 -40.65 -20.05
CA ALA A 201 12.33 -40.57 -21.48
C ALA A 201 13.60 -40.42 -22.34
N LYS A 202 14.56 -39.59 -21.92
CA LYS A 202 15.86 -39.45 -22.60
C LYS A 202 16.66 -40.75 -22.59
N GLU A 203 16.68 -41.46 -21.47
CA GLU A 203 17.40 -42.73 -21.32
C GLU A 203 16.78 -43.84 -22.18
N GLN A 204 15.46 -43.94 -22.21
CA GLN A 204 14.73 -44.87 -23.10
C GLN A 204 14.95 -44.55 -24.58
N ALA A 205 14.94 -43.27 -24.97
CA ALA A 205 15.23 -42.87 -26.35
C ALA A 205 16.65 -43.24 -26.77
N ARG A 206 17.64 -43.06 -25.87
CA ARG A 206 19.04 -43.42 -26.10
C ARG A 206 19.25 -44.94 -26.21
N ALA A 207 18.60 -45.74 -25.38
CA ALA A 207 18.65 -47.20 -25.47
C ALA A 207 18.10 -47.71 -26.81
N ARG A 208 16.96 -47.17 -27.26
CA ARG A 208 16.34 -47.52 -28.55
C ARG A 208 17.18 -47.13 -29.77
N SER A 209 18.03 -46.13 -29.66
CA SER A 209 18.95 -45.73 -30.74
C SER A 209 20.21 -46.60 -30.83
N LEU A 210 20.54 -47.38 -29.79
CA LEU A 210 21.71 -48.27 -29.76
C LEU A 210 21.39 -49.70 -30.20
N GLU A 211 20.11 -50.08 -30.26
CA GLU A 211 19.63 -51.40 -30.73
C GLU A 211 19.30 -51.44 -32.23
N LYS A 212 19.57 -50.37 -32.99
CA LYS A 212 19.41 -50.29 -34.46
C LYS A 212 20.76 -50.12 -35.13
#